data_AF-A0A2M7VHT3-F1
#
_entry.id   AF-A0A2M7VHT3-F1
#
_cell.length_a   1.000
_cell.length_b   1.000
_cell.length_c   1.000
_cell.angle_alpha   90.00
_cell.angle_beta   90.00
_cell.angle_gamma   90.00
#
_symmetry.space_group_name_H-M   'P 1'
#
loop_
_entity.id
_entity.type
_entity.pdbx_description
1 polymer ?
#
loop_
_entity_poly.entity_id
_entity_poly.type
_entity_poly.pdbx_seq_one_letter_code
_entity_poly.pdbx_strand_id
1 'polypeptide(L)'
;MANGWQTQDIEGCFNVANLSAPIEQDLNLSTKAPIKIWKIIIASLVALAIIGGGVYFATQKLFNSKEVPKLPNEQAQQLPEETVSSTPTQELPVAVTTLDCKQDFDCFIQASQNCKLVKVNYTATIDLFGVKQTTESFFEIKGNEAGKCNFYLRTEKIDLAFPASVPPEVISQQKDMYKKLEGRAGSCEFITSDLTAMLTRWKQGNFSAGDLPAKCQGTYFKQPSLGEKQEVNYADCGSSDLCFSDYVKTCAPAKVIISNQGLTYIETIEGYEGSDCILTLVYTKFPVPGFVGEKMTCKVPKSNLANFKDYLQGEKTMKQSCEGPLIDLIIQMGAE
;
A
#
# COMPACT_ATOMS: atom_id res chain seq x y z
N MET A 1 -1.56 -17.30 -19.41
CA MET A 1 -1.88 -16.89 -18.03
C MET A 1 -0.68 -16.09 -17.56
N ALA A 2 -0.80 -14.76 -17.54
CA ALA A 2 0.29 -13.87 -17.17
C ALA A 2 0.31 -13.73 -15.65
N ASN A 3 1.35 -14.25 -15.01
CA ASN A 3 1.63 -14.05 -13.59
C ASN A 3 2.24 -12.65 -13.45
N GLY A 4 1.41 -11.65 -13.14
CA GLY A 4 1.82 -10.25 -13.14
C GLY A 4 1.19 -9.44 -12.02
N TRP A 5 1.14 -10.00 -10.81
CA TRP A 5 0.89 -9.31 -9.55
C TRP A 5 1.71 -10.01 -8.46
N GLN A 6 2.48 -9.27 -7.66
CA GLN A 6 2.94 -9.78 -6.37
C GLN A 6 1.85 -9.46 -5.35
N THR A 7 1.57 -10.40 -4.44
CA THR A 7 0.56 -10.24 -3.37
C THR A 7 0.73 -8.92 -2.58
N GLN A 8 1.97 -8.44 -2.47
CA GLN A 8 2.35 -7.22 -1.77
C GLN A 8 1.75 -5.93 -2.37
N ASP A 9 1.51 -5.88 -3.69
CA ASP A 9 0.91 -4.71 -4.36
C ASP A 9 -0.62 -4.62 -4.14
N ILE A 10 -1.26 -5.75 -3.79
CA ILE A 10 -2.69 -5.88 -3.51
C ILE A 10 -2.97 -5.70 -2.02
N GLU A 11 -2.06 -6.15 -1.17
CA GLU A 11 -2.17 -6.10 0.30
C GLU A 11 -2.33 -4.68 0.85
N GLY A 12 -1.78 -3.64 0.21
CA GLY A 12 -1.96 -2.24 0.64
C GLY A 12 -3.41 -1.74 0.58
N CYS A 13 -4.22 -2.23 -0.37
CA CYS A 13 -5.63 -1.87 -0.50
C CYS A 13 -6.57 -2.88 0.16
N PHE A 14 -6.20 -4.17 0.22
CA PHE A 14 -7.03 -5.23 0.80
C PHE A 14 -6.82 -5.43 2.31
N ASN A 15 -5.66 -5.11 2.89
CA ASN A 15 -5.46 -5.18 4.34
C ASN A 15 -6.31 -4.16 5.11
N VAL A 16 -6.83 -3.13 4.44
CA VAL A 16 -7.76 -2.14 5.04
C VAL A 16 -9.23 -2.57 4.90
N ALA A 17 -9.54 -3.46 3.96
CA ALA A 17 -10.89 -3.99 3.75
C ALA A 17 -11.15 -5.32 4.47
N ASN A 18 -10.17 -5.84 5.21
CA ASN A 18 -10.36 -6.97 6.12
C ASN A 18 -11.04 -6.51 7.42
N LEU A 19 -12.16 -5.80 7.27
CA LEU A 19 -13.19 -5.74 8.30
C LEU A 19 -13.77 -7.15 8.40
N SER A 20 -13.30 -7.85 9.43
CA SER A 20 -13.83 -9.08 10.00
C SER A 20 -15.34 -9.28 9.74
N ALA A 21 -15.68 -9.93 8.62
CA ALA A 21 -16.93 -10.67 8.52
C ALA A 21 -16.67 -12.03 9.17
N PRO A 22 -17.39 -12.41 10.24
CA PRO A 22 -17.29 -13.75 10.78
C PRO A 22 -17.89 -14.71 9.74
N ILE A 23 -17.04 -15.38 8.96
CA ILE A 23 -17.43 -16.60 8.29
C ILE A 23 -17.47 -17.67 9.38
N GLU A 24 -18.59 -17.76 10.10
CA GLU A 24 -18.95 -18.99 10.81
C GLU A 24 -19.21 -20.07 9.74
N GLN A 25 -18.15 -20.75 9.32
CA GLN A 25 -18.29 -22.12 8.84
C GLN A 25 -18.01 -23.05 10.01
N ASP A 26 -19.11 -23.49 10.62
CA ASP A 26 -19.18 -24.67 11.47
C ASP A 26 -18.68 -25.89 10.70
N LEU A 27 -17.37 -26.08 10.65
CA LEU A 27 -16.75 -27.36 10.36
C LEU A 27 -16.37 -27.99 11.69
N ASN A 28 -17.36 -28.62 12.32
CA ASN A 28 -17.16 -29.64 13.34
C ASN A 28 -16.46 -30.87 12.72
N LEU A 29 -15.18 -30.74 12.37
CA LEU A 29 -14.30 -31.88 12.13
C LEU A 29 -13.62 -32.26 13.45
N SER A 30 -14.34 -33.08 14.21
CA SER A 30 -13.76 -33.94 15.23
C SER A 30 -12.67 -34.80 14.59
N THR A 31 -11.41 -34.42 14.79
CA THR A 31 -10.27 -35.27 14.49
C THR A 31 -9.33 -35.29 15.68
N LYS A 32 -9.56 -36.26 16.58
CA LYS A 32 -8.45 -36.86 17.33
C LYS A 32 -7.55 -37.58 16.33
N ALA A 33 -6.71 -36.83 15.63
CA ALA A 33 -5.66 -37.42 14.81
C ALA A 33 -4.62 -38.07 15.74
N PRO A 34 -4.18 -39.30 15.48
CA PRO A 34 -3.20 -39.96 16.31
C PRO A 34 -1.86 -39.21 16.23
N ILE A 35 -1.32 -38.87 17.40
CA ILE A 35 -0.06 -38.13 17.65
C ILE A 35 1.14 -38.62 16.82
N LYS A 36 1.07 -39.84 16.27
CA LYS A 36 2.11 -40.41 15.40
C LYS A 36 2.21 -39.73 14.02
N ILE A 37 1.14 -39.16 13.48
CA ILE A 37 1.16 -38.54 12.13
C ILE A 37 1.85 -37.15 12.15
N TRP A 38 1.67 -36.39 13.23
CA TRP A 38 2.26 -35.05 13.37
C TRP A 38 3.79 -35.07 13.37
N LYS A 39 4.40 -36.12 13.94
CA LYS A 39 5.86 -36.30 13.92
C LYS A 39 6.43 -36.52 12.52
N ILE A 40 5.66 -37.16 11.63
CA ILE A 40 6.07 -37.40 10.23
C ILE A 40 6.00 -36.09 9.43
N ILE A 41 4.96 -35.27 9.65
CA ILE A 41 4.80 -33.99 8.96
C ILE A 41 5.91 -33.01 9.36
N ILE A 42 6.24 -32.90 10.66
CA ILE A 42 7.34 -32.05 11.12
C ILE A 42 8.68 -32.51 10.52
N ALA A 43 8.96 -33.82 10.51
CA ALA A 43 10.20 -34.34 9.94
C ALA A 43 10.33 -34.04 8.43
N SER A 44 9.25 -34.15 7.66
CA SER A 44 9.23 -33.78 6.24
C SER A 44 9.44 -32.28 6.01
N LEU A 45 8.84 -31.41 6.82
CA LEU A 45 9.01 -29.95 6.68
C LEU A 45 10.46 -29.52 7.00
N VAL A 46 11.07 -30.11 8.03
CA VAL A 46 12.48 -29.84 8.36
C VAL A 46 13.40 -30.35 7.25
N ALA A 47 13.15 -31.54 6.69
CA ALA A 47 13.94 -32.06 5.57
C ALA A 47 13.83 -31.16 4.32
N LEU A 48 12.64 -30.65 4.00
CA LEU A 48 12.43 -29.72 2.88
C LEU A 48 13.14 -28.38 3.10
N ALA A 49 13.13 -27.85 4.34
CA ALA A 49 13.86 -26.62 4.67
C ALA A 49 15.38 -26.77 4.51
N ILE A 50 15.93 -27.93 4.90
CA ILE A 50 17.37 -28.23 4.75
C ILE A 50 17.75 -28.36 3.26
N ILE A 51 16.93 -29.06 2.46
CA ILE A 51 17.17 -29.21 1.01
C ILE A 51 17.04 -27.86 0.30
N GLY A 52 16.01 -27.07 0.62
CA GLY A 52 15.80 -25.74 0.05
C GLY A 52 16.93 -24.77 0.39
N GLY A 53 17.38 -24.76 1.65
CA GLY A 53 18.52 -23.95 2.10
C GLY A 53 19.82 -24.34 1.41
N GLY A 54 20.09 -25.64 1.25
CA GLY A 54 21.28 -26.13 0.55
C GLY A 54 21.36 -25.70 -0.92
N VAL A 55 20.22 -25.76 -1.63
CA VAL A 55 20.14 -25.32 -3.04
C VAL A 55 20.31 -23.81 -3.16
N TYR A 56 19.73 -23.02 -2.26
CA TYR A 56 19.85 -21.56 -2.26
C TYR A 56 21.30 -21.08 -2.03
N PHE A 57 22.03 -21.71 -1.12
CA PHE A 57 23.44 -21.37 -0.89
C PHE A 57 24.36 -21.82 -2.04
N ALA A 58 24.05 -22.94 -2.70
CA ALA A 58 24.81 -23.40 -3.86
C ALA A 58 24.65 -22.46 -5.07
N THR A 59 23.46 -21.88 -5.28
CA THR A 59 23.20 -20.97 -6.41
C THR A 59 23.81 -19.59 -6.21
N GLN A 60 23.81 -19.02 -4.99
CA GLN A 60 24.47 -17.72 -4.74
C GLN A 60 25.98 -17.75 -5.06
N LYS A 61 26.65 -18.89 -4.86
CA LYS A 61 28.09 -19.01 -5.12
C LYS A 61 28.44 -19.04 -6.60
N LEU A 62 27.49 -19.40 -7.47
CA LEU A 62 27.69 -19.50 -8.93
C LEU A 62 27.42 -18.18 -9.66
N PHE A 63 26.63 -17.26 -9.10
CA PHE A 63 26.28 -16.00 -9.77
C PHE A 63 27.15 -14.80 -9.39
N ASN A 64 27.99 -14.90 -8.35
CA ASN A 64 28.90 -13.83 -7.94
C ASN A 64 30.26 -13.80 -8.68
N SER A 65 30.42 -14.59 -9.75
CA SER A 65 31.65 -14.62 -10.55
C SER A 65 31.40 -14.19 -11.99
N LYS A 66 31.01 -12.93 -12.19
CA LYS A 66 31.15 -12.25 -13.48
C LYS A 66 32.02 -11.02 -13.30
N GLU A 67 33.30 -11.20 -13.63
CA GLU A 67 34.24 -10.12 -13.83
C GLU A 67 33.68 -9.17 -14.89
N VAL A 68 33.52 -7.91 -14.52
CA VAL A 68 33.14 -6.83 -15.43
C VAL A 68 34.33 -6.57 -16.37
N PRO A 69 34.18 -6.71 -17.70
CA PRO A 69 35.23 -6.35 -18.64
C PRO A 69 35.51 -4.84 -18.52
N LYS A 70 36.75 -4.48 -18.20
CA LYS A 70 37.24 -3.09 -18.26
C LYS A 70 37.18 -2.64 -19.72
N LEU A 71 36.29 -1.69 -20.02
CA LEU A 71 36.26 -1.00 -21.30
C LEU A 71 37.51 -0.10 -21.45
N PRO A 72 38.05 0.04 -22.68
CA PRO A 72 39.25 0.82 -22.94
C PRO A 72 38.96 2.32 -22.82
N ASN A 73 39.93 3.00 -22.23
CA ASN A 73 40.06 4.43 -22.06
C ASN A 73 39.85 5.18 -23.40
N GLU A 74 38.79 5.98 -23.50
CA GLU A 74 38.47 6.79 -24.67
C GLU A 74 39.30 8.09 -24.63
N GLN A 75 40.19 8.25 -25.61
CA GLN A 75 41.08 9.39 -25.78
C GLN A 75 40.28 10.67 -26.06
N ALA A 76 40.56 11.70 -25.27
CA ALA A 76 40.18 13.08 -25.55
C ALA A 76 40.84 13.55 -26.87
N GLN A 77 40.02 13.82 -27.87
CA GLN A 77 40.41 14.51 -29.10
C GLN A 77 39.87 15.94 -29.04
N GLN A 78 40.79 16.91 -28.89
CA GLN A 78 40.51 18.34 -28.93
C GLN A 78 40.00 18.74 -30.33
N LEU A 79 38.84 19.40 -30.36
CA LEU A 79 38.23 19.99 -31.56
C LEU A 79 38.49 21.51 -31.57
N PRO A 80 38.75 22.14 -32.74
CA PRO A 80 39.04 23.57 -32.83
C PRO A 80 37.84 24.45 -32.47
N GLU A 81 38.10 25.49 -31.69
CA GLU A 81 37.21 26.61 -31.41
C GLU A 81 37.03 27.45 -32.69
N GLU A 82 35.91 27.28 -33.39
CA GLU A 82 35.46 28.21 -34.42
C GLU A 82 34.42 29.16 -33.82
N THR A 83 34.84 30.41 -33.60
CA THR A 83 33.98 31.50 -33.13
C THR A 83 33.09 31.99 -34.28
N VAL A 84 31.96 31.32 -34.50
CA VAL A 84 30.93 31.80 -35.42
C VAL A 84 30.00 32.74 -34.67
N SER A 85 30.22 34.04 -34.88
CA SER A 85 29.32 35.11 -34.46
C SER A 85 28.04 35.10 -35.30
N SER A 86 27.09 34.22 -34.97
CA SER A 86 25.76 34.18 -35.59
C SER A 86 24.81 35.12 -34.87
N THR A 87 24.39 36.18 -35.57
CA THR A 87 23.26 37.04 -35.23
C THR A 87 22.02 36.20 -34.90
N PRO A 88 21.31 36.47 -33.78
CA PRO A 88 20.13 35.71 -33.40
C PRO A 88 18.98 36.05 -34.36
N THR A 89 18.83 35.26 -35.42
CA THR A 89 17.57 35.21 -36.17
C THR A 89 16.52 34.65 -35.22
N GLN A 90 15.61 35.53 -34.81
CA GLN A 90 14.48 35.22 -33.95
C GLN A 90 13.55 34.26 -34.71
N GLU A 91 13.82 32.97 -34.63
CA GLU A 91 13.02 31.92 -35.24
C GLU A 91 11.68 31.88 -34.49
N LEU A 92 10.61 32.24 -35.21
CA LEU A 92 9.25 32.19 -34.69
C LEU A 92 8.99 30.77 -34.15
N PRO A 93 8.46 30.62 -32.92
CA PRO A 93 8.26 29.31 -32.31
C PRO A 93 7.32 28.48 -33.19
N VAL A 94 7.89 27.47 -33.84
CA VAL A 94 7.13 26.48 -34.61
C VAL A 94 6.21 25.78 -33.61
N ALA A 95 4.90 25.88 -33.84
CA ALA A 95 3.90 25.27 -32.98
C ALA A 95 4.16 23.76 -32.89
N VAL A 96 4.64 23.30 -31.72
CA VAL A 96 4.98 21.90 -31.53
C VAL A 96 3.68 21.10 -31.48
N THR A 97 3.50 20.19 -32.43
CA THR A 97 2.25 19.41 -32.59
C THR A 97 2.33 18.12 -31.77
N THR A 98 1.39 17.92 -30.84
CA THR A 98 1.27 16.69 -30.05
C THR A 98 0.64 15.57 -30.89
N LEU A 99 1.31 14.41 -30.97
CA LEU A 99 0.80 13.21 -31.64
C LEU A 99 -0.37 12.60 -30.86
N ASP A 100 -1.48 12.30 -31.54
CA ASP A 100 -2.64 11.64 -30.93
C ASP A 100 -2.70 10.16 -31.35
N CYS A 101 -2.33 9.26 -30.43
CA CYS A 101 -2.39 7.81 -30.66
C CYS A 101 -3.79 7.22 -30.48
N LYS A 102 -4.80 8.02 -30.08
CA LYS A 102 -6.16 7.56 -29.77
C LYS A 102 -6.18 6.43 -28.75
N GLN A 103 -6.31 5.17 -29.18
CA GLN A 103 -6.30 3.97 -28.34
C GLN A 103 -5.12 3.03 -28.65
N ASP A 104 -4.24 3.41 -29.58
CA ASP A 104 -3.08 2.63 -29.95
C ASP A 104 -1.96 2.81 -28.90
N PHE A 105 -1.90 1.87 -27.96
CA PHE A 105 -0.90 1.89 -26.91
C PHE A 105 0.52 1.60 -27.43
N ASP A 106 0.65 0.91 -28.58
CA ASP A 106 1.95 0.67 -29.21
C ASP A 106 2.54 1.95 -29.82
N CYS A 107 1.69 2.77 -30.45
CA CYS A 107 2.05 4.13 -30.87
C CYS A 107 2.58 4.96 -29.69
N PHE A 108 1.93 4.87 -28.53
CA PHE A 108 2.35 5.59 -27.33
C PHE A 108 3.70 5.09 -26.78
N ILE A 109 3.89 3.77 -26.71
CA ILE A 109 5.17 3.16 -26.29
C ILE A 109 6.30 3.56 -27.25
N GLN A 110 6.08 3.52 -28.56
CA GLN A 110 7.09 3.89 -29.55
C GLN A 110 7.49 5.37 -29.41
N ALA A 111 6.53 6.26 -29.18
CA ALA A 111 6.80 7.68 -28.92
C ALA A 111 7.59 7.90 -27.63
N SER A 112 7.40 7.05 -26.61
CA SER A 112 8.14 7.13 -25.35
C SER A 112 9.65 6.91 -25.49
N GLN A 113 10.10 6.15 -26.51
CA GLN A 113 11.51 5.85 -26.75
C GLN A 113 12.37 7.11 -27.00
N ASN A 114 11.73 8.23 -27.36
CA ASN A 114 12.38 9.50 -27.62
C ASN A 114 11.69 10.66 -26.87
N CYS A 115 10.88 10.36 -25.85
CA CYS A 115 10.02 11.32 -25.14
C CYS A 115 9.24 12.27 -26.07
N LYS A 116 8.73 11.79 -27.21
CA LYS A 116 7.99 12.64 -28.15
C LYS A 116 6.67 13.09 -27.53
N LEU A 117 6.22 14.29 -27.89
CA LEU A 117 4.91 14.80 -27.49
C LEU A 117 3.81 13.89 -28.03
N VAL A 118 3.16 13.14 -27.16
CA VAL A 118 2.14 12.15 -27.54
C VAL A 118 1.07 12.01 -26.47
N LYS A 119 -0.16 11.66 -26.86
CA LYS A 119 -1.26 11.31 -25.95
C LYS A 119 -2.01 10.07 -26.39
N VAL A 120 -2.61 9.35 -25.43
CA VAL A 120 -3.44 8.16 -25.66
C VAL A 120 -4.52 8.05 -24.57
N ASN A 121 -5.69 7.56 -24.94
CA ASN A 121 -6.71 7.07 -24.01
C ASN A 121 -6.60 5.55 -23.97
N TYR A 122 -6.24 5.00 -22.81
CA TYR A 122 -6.00 3.58 -22.63
C TYR A 122 -7.04 2.97 -21.70
N THR A 123 -7.61 1.84 -22.10
CA THR A 123 -8.54 1.06 -21.29
C THR A 123 -7.91 -0.29 -20.97
N ALA A 124 -7.81 -0.61 -19.69
CA ALA A 124 -7.33 -1.90 -19.22
C ALA A 124 -8.40 -2.57 -18.35
N THR A 125 -8.54 -3.89 -18.49
CA THR A 125 -9.39 -4.71 -17.63
C THR A 125 -8.53 -5.75 -16.93
N ILE A 126 -8.61 -5.80 -15.61
CA ILE A 126 -7.94 -6.79 -14.77
C ILE A 126 -9.02 -7.62 -14.07
N ASP A 127 -8.81 -8.93 -13.98
CA ASP A 127 -9.68 -9.86 -13.25
C ASP A 127 -8.94 -10.34 -12.00
N LEU A 128 -9.38 -9.87 -10.83
CA LEU A 128 -8.82 -10.22 -9.53
C LEU A 128 -9.85 -11.06 -8.78
N PHE A 129 -9.61 -12.38 -8.73
CA PHE A 129 -10.47 -13.32 -8.02
C PHE A 129 -11.95 -13.26 -8.45
N GLY A 130 -12.22 -13.02 -9.73
CA GLY A 130 -13.58 -12.91 -10.29
C GLY A 130 -14.18 -11.50 -10.22
N VAL A 131 -13.53 -10.56 -9.55
CA VAL A 131 -13.87 -9.13 -9.63
C VAL A 131 -13.13 -8.53 -10.83
N LYS A 132 -13.90 -8.09 -11.83
CA LYS A 132 -13.34 -7.42 -13.01
C LYS A 132 -13.33 -5.92 -12.78
N GLN A 133 -12.14 -5.34 -12.79
CA GLN A 133 -11.94 -3.90 -12.78
C GLN A 133 -11.57 -3.44 -14.18
N THR A 134 -12.36 -2.55 -14.77
CA THR A 134 -12.03 -1.85 -16.02
C THR A 134 -11.69 -0.40 -15.69
N THR A 135 -10.49 0.02 -16.07
CA THR A 135 -10.01 1.39 -15.84
C THR A 135 -9.74 2.08 -17.18
N GLU A 136 -10.36 3.23 -17.38
CA GLU A 136 -10.08 4.15 -18.48
C GLU A 136 -9.13 5.23 -17.98
N SER A 137 -8.02 5.44 -18.69
CA SER A 137 -6.98 6.40 -18.32
C SER A 137 -6.57 7.25 -19.50
N PHE A 138 -6.27 8.52 -19.23
CA PHE A 138 -5.60 9.41 -20.17
C PHE A 138 -4.11 9.48 -19.85
N PHE A 139 -3.26 9.25 -20.83
CA PHE A 139 -1.81 9.36 -20.72
C PHE A 139 -1.25 10.36 -21.73
N GLU A 140 -0.23 11.09 -21.32
CA GLU A 140 0.46 12.07 -22.16
C GLU A 140 1.97 12.10 -21.84
N ILE A 141 2.82 12.17 -22.87
CA ILE A 141 4.23 12.50 -22.72
C ILE A 141 4.39 13.95 -23.15
N LYS A 142 4.85 14.80 -22.23
CA LYS A 142 4.96 16.26 -22.41
C LYS A 142 6.31 16.72 -22.96
N GLY A 143 7.10 15.79 -23.50
CA GLY A 143 8.41 16.06 -24.07
C GLY A 143 9.57 15.56 -23.21
N ASN A 144 10.77 15.96 -23.60
CA ASN A 144 12.01 15.74 -22.87
C ASN A 144 12.44 17.03 -22.18
N GLU A 145 12.70 16.97 -20.89
CA GLU A 145 13.31 18.07 -20.14
C GLU A 145 14.54 17.54 -19.40
N ALA A 146 15.71 18.10 -19.71
CA ALA A 146 17.00 17.72 -19.12
C ALA A 146 17.28 16.20 -19.16
N GLY A 147 16.95 15.52 -20.27
CA GLY A 147 17.19 14.09 -20.44
C GLY A 147 16.14 13.18 -19.80
N LYS A 148 15.04 13.73 -19.28
CA LYS A 148 13.94 12.96 -18.69
C LYS A 148 12.64 13.15 -19.46
N CYS A 149 11.85 12.09 -19.57
CA CYS A 149 10.49 12.18 -20.10
C CYS A 149 9.53 12.68 -19.01
N ASN A 150 8.75 13.71 -19.31
CA ASN A 150 7.64 14.14 -18.45
C ASN A 150 6.37 13.37 -18.83
N PHE A 151 6.00 12.39 -18.00
CA PHE A 151 4.83 11.54 -18.20
C PHE A 151 3.68 12.02 -17.32
N TYR A 152 2.57 12.40 -17.94
CA TYR A 152 1.32 12.74 -17.28
C TYR A 152 0.30 11.61 -17.41
N LEU A 153 -0.45 11.39 -16.34
CA LEU A 153 -1.52 10.41 -16.30
C LEU A 153 -2.72 10.91 -15.51
N ARG A 154 -3.92 10.50 -15.92
CA ARG A 154 -5.18 10.78 -15.24
C ARG A 154 -6.10 9.58 -15.33
N THR A 155 -6.78 9.26 -14.23
CA THR A 155 -7.85 8.26 -14.22
C THR A 155 -9.13 8.91 -14.71
N GLU A 156 -9.70 8.44 -15.82
CA GLU A 156 -10.97 8.97 -16.34
C GLU A 156 -12.14 8.26 -15.67
N LYS A 157 -12.12 6.92 -15.62
CA LYS A 157 -13.24 6.12 -15.14
C LYS A 157 -12.77 4.78 -14.59
N ILE A 158 -13.45 4.28 -13.55
CA ILE A 158 -13.25 2.93 -13.02
C ILE A 158 -14.61 2.22 -12.91
N ASP A 159 -14.77 1.13 -13.65
CA ASP A 159 -15.93 0.25 -13.57
C ASP A 159 -15.55 -1.05 -12.87
N LEU A 160 -16.39 -1.50 -11.93
CA LEU A 160 -16.22 -2.75 -11.19
C LEU A 160 -17.40 -3.69 -11.46
N ALA A 161 -17.09 -4.92 -11.87
CA ALA A 161 -18.05 -6.01 -11.99
C ALA A 161 -17.70 -7.13 -11.01
N PHE A 162 -18.64 -7.44 -10.11
CA PHE A 162 -18.46 -8.41 -9.03
C PHE A 162 -19.18 -9.72 -9.35
N PRO A 163 -18.68 -10.88 -8.86
CA PRO A 163 -19.44 -12.12 -8.89
C PRO A 163 -20.65 -12.02 -7.96
N ALA A 164 -21.71 -12.77 -8.28
CA ALA A 164 -22.98 -12.72 -7.54
C ALA A 164 -22.87 -13.14 -6.06
N SER A 165 -21.77 -13.77 -5.67
CA SER A 165 -21.49 -14.19 -4.28
C SER A 165 -21.02 -13.05 -3.37
N VAL A 166 -20.69 -11.87 -3.91
CA VAL A 166 -20.20 -10.74 -3.09
C VAL A 166 -21.41 -10.02 -2.47
N PRO A 167 -21.42 -9.79 -1.14
CA PRO A 167 -22.49 -9.05 -0.49
C PRO A 167 -22.65 -7.62 -1.06
N PRO A 168 -23.89 -7.13 -1.25
CA PRO A 168 -24.15 -5.79 -1.80
C PRO A 168 -23.45 -4.64 -1.04
N GLU A 169 -23.27 -4.79 0.28
CA GLU A 169 -22.63 -3.81 1.13
C GLU A 169 -21.16 -3.62 0.75
N VAL A 170 -20.45 -4.73 0.51
CA VAL A 170 -19.05 -4.73 0.06
C VAL A 170 -18.94 -4.10 -1.33
N ILE A 171 -19.88 -4.42 -2.22
CA ILE A 171 -19.94 -3.83 -3.57
C ILE A 171 -20.07 -2.31 -3.49
N SER A 172 -20.96 -1.81 -2.63
CA SER A 172 -21.16 -0.36 -2.45
C SER A 172 -19.90 0.32 -1.92
N GLN A 173 -19.32 -0.23 -0.84
CA GLN A 173 -18.11 0.33 -0.22
C GLN A 173 -16.92 0.39 -1.19
N GLN A 174 -16.69 -0.68 -1.95
CA GLN A 174 -15.62 -0.69 -2.94
C GLN A 174 -15.90 0.29 -4.08
N LYS A 175 -17.12 0.33 -4.62
CA LYS A 175 -17.48 1.31 -5.65
C LYS A 175 -17.25 2.74 -5.18
N ASP A 176 -17.66 3.08 -3.97
CA ASP A 176 -17.45 4.42 -3.40
C ASP A 176 -15.96 4.75 -3.22
N MET A 177 -15.15 3.76 -2.84
CA MET A 177 -13.69 3.92 -2.72
C MET A 177 -13.04 4.20 -4.08
N TYR A 178 -13.31 3.38 -5.09
CA TYR A 178 -12.75 3.53 -6.43
C TYR A 178 -13.28 4.78 -7.14
N LYS A 179 -14.52 5.19 -6.87
CA LYS A 179 -15.07 6.44 -7.42
C LYS A 179 -14.26 7.66 -7.00
N LYS A 180 -13.68 7.67 -5.81
CA LYS A 180 -12.78 8.74 -5.32
C LYS A 180 -11.42 8.78 -6.02
N LEU A 181 -11.09 7.76 -6.81
CA LEU A 181 -9.87 7.71 -7.62
C LEU A 181 -10.07 8.31 -9.02
N GLU A 182 -11.32 8.38 -9.50
CA GLU A 182 -11.62 9.04 -10.77
C GLU A 182 -11.28 10.54 -10.73
N GLY A 183 -10.75 11.05 -11.85
CA GLY A 183 -10.27 12.42 -11.98
C GLY A 183 -8.91 12.69 -11.31
N ARG A 184 -8.36 11.75 -10.53
CA ARG A 184 -7.01 11.90 -9.97
C ARG A 184 -5.98 11.90 -11.09
N ALA A 185 -5.01 12.79 -10.97
CA ALA A 185 -3.98 13.00 -11.98
C ALA A 185 -2.60 13.18 -11.35
N GLY A 186 -1.57 12.91 -12.13
CA GLY A 186 -0.20 13.08 -11.71
C GLY A 186 0.76 13.21 -12.88
N SER A 187 1.93 13.73 -12.57
CA SER A 187 3.08 13.82 -13.48
C SER A 187 4.29 13.16 -12.84
N CYS A 188 5.07 12.46 -13.66
CA CYS A 188 6.30 11.81 -13.26
C CYS A 188 7.44 12.18 -14.22
N GLU A 189 8.62 12.37 -13.68
CA GLU A 189 9.86 12.48 -14.44
C GLU A 189 10.59 11.14 -14.50
N PHE A 190 10.71 10.56 -15.69
CA PHE A 190 11.37 9.28 -15.92
C PHE A 190 12.64 9.43 -16.74
N ILE A 191 13.63 8.55 -16.49
CA ILE A 191 14.64 8.23 -17.51
C ILE A 191 13.90 7.56 -18.68
N THR A 192 14.24 7.93 -19.92
CA THR A 192 13.54 7.45 -21.13
C THR A 192 13.40 5.93 -21.18
N SER A 193 14.47 5.19 -20.89
CA SER A 193 14.48 3.72 -20.86
C SER A 193 13.48 3.15 -19.86
N ASP A 194 13.36 3.80 -18.69
CA ASP A 194 12.54 3.31 -17.59
C ASP A 194 11.05 3.52 -17.89
N LEU A 195 10.70 4.66 -18.50
CA LEU A 195 9.34 4.91 -18.98
C LEU A 195 8.93 3.87 -20.02
N THR A 196 9.75 3.65 -21.05
CA THR A 196 9.45 2.68 -22.10
C THR A 196 9.35 1.26 -21.55
N ALA A 197 10.25 0.87 -20.64
CA ALA A 197 10.20 -0.44 -19.98
C ALA A 197 8.92 -0.60 -19.14
N MET A 198 8.54 0.42 -18.36
CA MET A 198 7.30 0.44 -17.58
C MET A 198 6.07 0.27 -18.47
N LEU A 199 5.93 1.08 -19.52
CA LEU A 199 4.78 1.01 -20.43
C LEU A 199 4.71 -0.34 -21.16
N THR A 200 5.86 -0.93 -21.51
CA THR A 200 5.92 -2.27 -22.11
C THR A 200 5.44 -3.35 -21.13
N ARG A 201 5.78 -3.26 -19.85
CA ARG A 201 5.27 -4.17 -18.81
C ARG A 201 3.77 -4.01 -18.59
N TRP A 202 3.28 -2.77 -18.56
CA TRP A 202 1.85 -2.47 -18.42
C TRP A 202 1.04 -3.04 -19.58
N LYS A 203 1.55 -2.97 -20.82
CA LYS A 203 0.93 -3.62 -21.99
C LYS A 203 0.76 -5.13 -21.80
N GLN A 204 1.68 -5.77 -21.09
CA GLN A 204 1.66 -7.21 -20.79
C GLN A 204 0.79 -7.57 -19.59
N GLY A 205 0.13 -6.58 -18.97
CA GLY A 205 -0.70 -6.77 -17.77
C GLY A 205 0.10 -6.83 -16.46
N ASN A 206 1.39 -6.46 -16.49
CA ASN A 206 2.22 -6.39 -15.29
C ASN A 206 2.26 -4.94 -14.77
N PHE A 207 1.36 -4.63 -13.85
CA PHE A 207 1.24 -3.32 -13.22
C PHE A 207 1.94 -3.36 -11.86
N SER A 208 3.07 -2.68 -11.72
CA SER A 208 3.73 -2.47 -10.43
C SER A 208 3.86 -0.97 -10.18
N ALA A 209 3.44 -0.55 -8.99
CA ALA A 209 3.54 0.83 -8.52
C ALA A 209 4.68 1.03 -7.52
N GLY A 210 5.17 -0.04 -6.88
CA GLY A 210 6.18 0.03 -5.82
C GLY A 210 7.58 0.39 -6.30
N ASP A 211 7.95 0.01 -7.52
CA ASP A 211 9.33 0.11 -8.02
C ASP A 211 9.48 1.11 -9.17
N LEU A 212 8.77 2.24 -9.13
CA LEU A 212 8.92 3.29 -10.15
C LEU A 212 10.14 4.17 -9.83
N PRO A 213 11.24 4.11 -10.61
CA PRO A 213 12.41 4.97 -10.40
C PRO A 213 12.17 6.38 -10.93
N ALA A 214 11.08 7.02 -10.50
CA ALA A 214 10.65 8.32 -10.99
C ALA A 214 10.30 9.28 -9.86
N LYS A 215 10.44 10.58 -10.13
CA LYS A 215 9.93 11.64 -9.26
C LYS A 215 8.50 11.94 -9.69
N CYS A 216 7.53 11.59 -8.87
CA CYS A 216 6.12 11.71 -9.18
C CYS A 216 5.43 12.71 -8.25
N GLN A 217 4.48 13.47 -8.80
CA GLN A 217 3.68 14.44 -8.07
C GLN A 217 2.23 14.48 -8.59
N GLY A 218 1.30 14.92 -7.75
CA GLY A 218 -0.11 15.06 -8.09
C GLY A 218 -1.03 14.24 -7.18
N THR A 219 -2.34 14.37 -7.37
CA THR A 219 -3.36 13.69 -6.56
C THR A 219 -3.41 12.19 -6.80
N TYR A 220 -2.89 11.71 -7.93
CA TYR A 220 -2.79 10.28 -8.23
C TYR A 220 -1.89 9.53 -7.24
N PHE A 221 -0.77 10.15 -6.83
CA PHE A 221 0.21 9.54 -5.93
C PHE A 221 -0.05 9.85 -4.46
N LYS A 222 -1.03 10.73 -4.17
CA LYS A 222 -1.50 10.91 -2.80
C LYS A 222 -2.34 9.69 -2.46
N GLN A 223 -1.97 8.98 -1.40
CA GLN A 223 -2.87 8.00 -0.81
C GLN A 223 -4.22 8.68 -0.59
N PRO A 224 -5.35 8.03 -0.95
CA PRO A 224 -6.63 8.48 -0.44
C PRO A 224 -6.47 8.59 1.07
N SER A 225 -6.40 9.81 1.60
CA SER A 225 -6.61 9.99 3.02
C SER A 225 -7.93 9.30 3.29
N LEU A 226 -7.93 8.32 4.20
CA LEU A 226 -9.05 7.43 4.52
C LEU A 226 -10.21 8.21 5.19
N GLY A 227 -10.68 9.26 4.52
CA GLY A 227 -10.99 10.52 5.19
C GLY A 227 -9.67 11.22 5.53
N GLU A 228 -9.53 12.47 5.10
CA GLU A 228 -8.89 13.43 6.01
C GLU A 228 -9.64 13.22 7.33
N LYS A 229 -9.00 12.57 8.33
CA LYS A 229 -9.59 12.39 9.65
C LYS A 229 -9.98 13.80 10.04
N GLN A 230 -11.27 14.12 9.92
CA GLN A 230 -11.80 15.42 10.28
C GLN A 230 -11.22 15.65 11.66
N GLU A 231 -10.42 16.71 11.83
CA GLU A 231 -9.59 16.88 13.02
C GLU A 231 -10.50 16.74 14.24
N VAL A 232 -10.48 15.55 14.83
CA VAL A 232 -11.44 15.22 15.86
C VAL A 232 -10.95 16.02 17.05
N ASN A 233 -11.77 16.98 17.49
CA ASN A 233 -11.43 17.78 18.64
C ASN A 233 -11.54 16.88 19.88
N TYR A 234 -10.43 16.24 20.24
CA TYR A 234 -10.34 15.37 21.40
C TYR A 234 -10.34 16.22 22.67
N ALA A 235 -11.18 15.87 23.63
CA ALA A 235 -10.99 16.37 25.00
C ALA A 235 -9.64 15.87 25.53
N ASP A 236 -8.79 16.79 25.98
CA ASP A 236 -7.50 16.45 26.57
C ASP A 236 -7.66 16.18 28.08
N CYS A 237 -7.58 14.91 28.46
CA CYS A 237 -7.63 14.47 29.85
C CYS A 237 -6.26 14.51 30.55
N GLY A 238 -5.18 14.94 29.88
CA GLY A 238 -3.84 15.00 30.43
C GLY A 238 -3.38 13.61 30.88
N SER A 239 -3.28 13.39 32.19
CA SER A 239 -2.96 12.09 32.82
C SER A 239 -4.08 11.56 33.73
N SER A 240 -5.27 12.17 33.67
CA SER A 240 -6.40 11.80 34.52
C SER A 240 -7.17 10.62 33.94
N ASP A 241 -6.93 9.44 34.49
CA ASP A 241 -7.64 8.21 34.15
C ASP A 241 -9.16 8.30 34.41
N LEU A 242 -9.56 9.04 35.46
CA LEU A 242 -10.96 9.29 35.79
C LEU A 242 -11.64 10.16 34.72
N CYS A 243 -10.97 11.23 34.26
CA CYS A 243 -11.46 12.04 33.14
C CYS A 243 -11.71 11.17 31.91
N PHE A 244 -10.71 10.39 31.52
CA PHE A 244 -10.81 9.55 30.33
C PHE A 244 -11.97 8.54 30.45
N SER A 245 -12.09 7.88 31.61
CA SER A 245 -13.15 6.92 31.88
C SER A 245 -14.56 7.52 31.77
N ASP A 246 -14.75 8.79 32.12
CA ASP A 246 -16.03 9.48 31.95
C ASP A 246 -16.39 9.71 30.47
N TYR A 247 -15.39 10.00 29.63
CA TYR A 247 -15.60 10.09 28.19
C TYR A 247 -15.85 8.71 27.55
N VAL A 248 -15.23 7.62 28.05
CA VAL A 248 -15.51 6.26 27.56
C VAL A 248 -16.97 5.86 27.77
N LYS A 249 -17.58 6.22 28.91
CA LYS A 249 -19.00 5.92 29.20
C LYS A 249 -19.96 6.45 28.13
N THR A 250 -19.59 7.53 27.46
CA THR A 250 -20.39 8.14 26.39
C THR A 250 -19.81 7.88 24.99
N CYS A 251 -18.63 7.25 24.91
CA CYS A 251 -17.79 7.14 23.72
C CYS A 251 -17.55 8.50 23.02
N ALA A 252 -17.40 9.56 23.82
CA ALA A 252 -17.07 10.88 23.30
C ALA A 252 -15.56 10.97 23.05
N PRO A 253 -15.10 11.61 21.96
CA PRO A 253 -13.67 11.70 21.67
C PRO A 253 -12.87 12.37 22.78
N ALA A 254 -11.90 11.62 23.32
CA ALA A 254 -10.96 12.10 24.33
C ALA A 254 -9.61 11.43 24.18
N LYS A 255 -8.60 12.03 24.79
CA LYS A 255 -7.22 11.54 24.81
C LYS A 255 -6.65 11.63 26.22
N VAL A 256 -5.90 10.61 26.63
CA VAL A 256 -5.15 10.62 27.89
C VAL A 256 -3.75 10.06 27.66
N ILE A 257 -2.78 10.56 28.41
CA ILE A 257 -1.39 10.12 28.43
C ILE A 257 -1.11 9.52 29.80
N ILE A 258 -0.89 8.22 29.84
CA ILE A 258 -0.58 7.50 31.08
C ILE A 258 0.91 7.18 31.10
N SER A 259 1.56 7.47 32.22
CA SER A 259 2.96 7.11 32.47
C SER A 259 3.09 6.33 33.77
N ASN A 260 3.62 5.12 33.71
CA ASN A 260 3.86 4.28 34.87
C ASN A 260 5.15 3.46 34.68
N GLN A 261 6.03 3.45 35.69
CA GLN A 261 7.24 2.60 35.73
C GLN A 261 8.10 2.62 34.45
N GLY A 262 8.26 3.80 33.83
CA GLY A 262 9.09 3.97 32.63
C GLY A 262 8.40 3.65 31.30
N LEU A 263 7.14 3.23 31.35
CA LEU A 263 6.25 3.03 30.21
C LEU A 263 5.30 4.23 30.09
N THR A 264 5.15 4.74 28.86
CA THR A 264 4.23 5.83 28.53
C THR A 264 3.42 5.45 27.30
N TYR A 265 2.12 5.62 27.37
CA TYR A 265 1.21 5.39 26.25
C TYR A 265 0.12 6.46 26.20
N ILE A 266 -0.45 6.59 25.01
CA ILE A 266 -1.59 7.45 24.71
C ILE A 266 -2.79 6.55 24.48
N GLU A 267 -3.86 6.77 25.23
CA GLU A 267 -5.17 6.20 24.91
C GLU A 267 -6.03 7.26 24.23
N THR A 268 -6.79 6.87 23.21
CA THR A 268 -7.68 7.78 22.46
C THR A 268 -9.01 7.09 22.18
N ILE A 269 -10.12 7.80 22.39
CA ILE A 269 -11.48 7.39 22.03
C ILE A 269 -11.77 7.96 20.65
N GLU A 270 -11.86 7.13 19.60
CA GLU A 270 -12.12 7.62 18.24
C GLU A 270 -13.61 7.95 18.01
N GLY A 271 -14.50 7.38 18.83
CA GLY A 271 -15.95 7.52 18.72
C GLY A 271 -16.63 6.18 18.43
N TYR A 272 -17.91 6.22 18.06
CA TYR A 272 -18.65 5.02 17.70
C TYR A 272 -18.37 4.60 16.26
N GLU A 273 -18.19 3.30 16.08
CA GLU A 273 -18.28 2.61 14.79
C GLU A 273 -19.41 1.57 14.92
N GLY A 274 -20.61 1.89 14.40
CA GLY A 274 -21.80 1.06 14.64
C GLY A 274 -22.23 1.06 16.11
N SER A 275 -22.27 -0.11 16.74
CA SER A 275 -22.64 -0.28 18.16
C SER A 275 -21.46 -0.21 19.13
N ASP A 276 -20.24 -0.16 18.60
CA ASP A 276 -19.03 -0.34 19.37
C ASP A 276 -18.28 0.99 19.49
N CYS A 277 -17.72 1.22 20.67
CA CYS A 277 -16.83 2.33 20.92
C CYS A 277 -15.41 1.95 20.54
N ILE A 278 -14.77 2.77 19.71
CA ILE A 278 -13.41 2.54 19.25
C ILE A 278 -12.43 3.22 20.21
N LEU A 279 -11.67 2.40 20.93
CA LEU A 279 -10.56 2.84 21.79
C LEU A 279 -9.26 2.48 21.10
N THR A 280 -8.25 3.32 21.23
CA THR A 280 -6.92 3.05 20.67
C THR A 280 -5.85 3.33 21.70
N LEU A 281 -4.78 2.54 21.66
CA LEU A 281 -3.62 2.67 22.54
C LEU A 281 -2.35 2.70 21.70
N VAL A 282 -1.48 3.68 21.96
CA VAL A 282 -0.19 3.84 21.28
C VAL A 282 0.91 4.05 22.31
N TYR A 283 1.93 3.18 22.33
CA TYR A 283 3.09 3.39 23.20
C TYR A 283 3.99 4.49 22.65
N THR A 284 4.28 5.49 23.47
CA THR A 284 5.26 6.55 23.16
C THR A 284 6.59 6.32 23.86
N LYS A 285 6.60 5.50 24.92
CA LYS A 285 7.80 5.03 25.60
C LYS A 285 7.57 3.62 26.11
N PHE A 286 8.44 2.69 25.75
CA PHE A 286 8.35 1.30 26.18
C PHE A 286 9.75 0.78 26.57
N PRO A 287 9.91 -0.03 27.64
CA PRO A 287 11.23 -0.52 28.07
C PRO A 287 11.91 -1.43 27.04
N VAL A 288 11.12 -2.13 26.21
CA VAL A 288 11.62 -3.01 25.15
C VAL A 288 11.64 -2.24 23.82
N PRO A 289 12.79 -2.17 23.12
CA PRO A 289 12.86 -1.53 21.81
C PRO A 289 11.98 -2.27 20.80
N GLY A 290 11.35 -1.52 19.88
CA GLY A 290 10.52 -2.08 18.80
C GLY A 290 9.01 -1.92 18.97
N PHE A 291 8.52 -1.42 20.11
CA PHE A 291 7.08 -1.22 20.35
C PHE A 291 6.63 0.24 20.39
N VAL A 292 7.56 1.19 20.29
CA VAL A 292 7.23 2.62 20.27
C VAL A 292 6.58 2.97 18.93
N GLY A 293 5.39 3.57 18.99
CA GLY A 293 4.59 3.94 17.83
C GLY A 293 3.60 2.87 17.37
N GLU A 294 3.72 1.65 17.89
CA GLU A 294 2.77 0.58 17.60
C GLU A 294 1.38 0.91 18.17
N LYS A 295 0.33 0.55 17.43
CA LYS A 295 -1.07 0.87 17.76
C LYS A 295 -1.88 -0.39 18.03
N MET A 296 -2.66 -0.37 19.10
CA MET A 296 -3.75 -1.31 19.34
C MET A 296 -5.08 -0.57 19.20
N THR A 297 -6.09 -1.24 18.65
CA THR A 297 -7.46 -0.72 18.56
C THR A 297 -8.39 -1.73 19.20
N CYS A 298 -9.28 -1.28 20.09
CA CYS A 298 -10.26 -2.10 20.77
C CYS A 298 -11.69 -1.61 20.49
N LYS A 299 -12.58 -2.54 20.17
CA LYS A 299 -14.02 -2.35 19.99
C LYS A 299 -14.72 -2.72 21.28
N VAL A 300 -15.25 -1.73 22.01
CA VAL A 300 -15.97 -1.95 23.26
C VAL A 300 -17.47 -1.80 23.00
N PRO A 301 -18.27 -2.87 23.16
CA PRO A 301 -19.72 -2.78 22.99
C PRO A 301 -20.34 -1.75 23.92
N LYS A 302 -21.37 -1.03 23.45
CA LYS A 302 -22.08 -0.02 24.24
C LYS A 302 -22.53 -0.49 25.62
N SER A 303 -22.95 -1.76 25.72
CA SER A 303 -23.37 -2.39 26.99
C SER A 303 -22.26 -2.50 28.04
N ASN A 304 -20.99 -2.45 27.62
CA ASN A 304 -19.82 -2.65 28.47
C ASN A 304 -19.05 -1.35 28.77
N LEU A 305 -19.46 -0.18 28.24
CA LEU A 305 -18.71 1.07 28.40
C LEU A 305 -18.56 1.51 29.87
N ALA A 306 -19.55 1.23 30.71
CA ALA A 306 -19.48 1.57 32.14
C ALA A 306 -18.35 0.82 32.88
N ASN A 307 -18.00 -0.39 32.41
CA ASN A 307 -17.01 -1.28 33.03
C ASN A 307 -15.96 -1.72 31.99
N PHE A 308 -15.59 -0.85 31.06
CA PHE A 308 -14.75 -1.22 29.90
C PHE A 308 -13.40 -1.82 30.32
N LYS A 309 -12.83 -1.37 31.45
CA LYS A 309 -11.58 -1.91 31.98
C LYS A 309 -11.72 -3.37 32.38
N ASP A 310 -12.79 -3.70 33.10
CA ASP A 310 -13.08 -5.08 33.51
C ASP A 310 -13.42 -5.95 32.29
N TYR A 311 -14.13 -5.38 31.31
CA TYR A 311 -14.40 -6.06 30.04
C TYR A 311 -13.10 -6.47 29.32
N LEU A 312 -12.11 -5.56 29.25
CA LEU A 312 -10.84 -5.81 28.56
C LEU A 312 -9.80 -6.58 29.40
N GLN A 313 -10.04 -6.87 30.69
CA GLN A 313 -9.08 -7.61 31.53
C GLN A 313 -8.90 -9.09 31.13
N GLY A 314 -9.87 -9.69 30.45
CA GLY A 314 -9.80 -11.11 30.07
C GLY A 314 -9.01 -11.33 28.77
N GLU A 315 -8.05 -12.26 28.75
CA GLU A 315 -7.30 -12.64 27.55
C GLU A 315 -8.22 -12.92 26.35
N LYS A 316 -9.26 -13.73 26.57
CA LYS A 316 -10.23 -14.09 25.54
C LYS A 316 -10.92 -12.85 24.98
N THR A 317 -11.37 -11.94 25.85
CA THR A 317 -12.05 -10.72 25.43
C THR A 317 -11.09 -9.78 24.71
N MET A 318 -9.87 -9.61 25.20
CA MET A 318 -8.84 -8.79 24.55
C MET A 318 -8.56 -9.28 23.13
N LYS A 319 -8.37 -10.59 22.93
CA LYS A 319 -8.17 -11.19 21.58
C LYS A 319 -9.37 -11.04 20.67
N GLN A 320 -10.58 -11.02 21.22
CA GLN A 320 -11.82 -10.91 20.45
C GLN A 320 -12.20 -9.47 20.12
N SER A 321 -11.85 -8.54 21.01
CA SER A 321 -12.31 -7.16 20.95
C SER A 321 -11.23 -6.20 20.47
N CYS A 322 -9.96 -6.60 20.48
CA CYS A 322 -8.86 -5.75 20.06
C CYS A 322 -8.15 -6.34 18.84
N GLU A 323 -7.56 -5.45 18.04
CA GLU A 323 -6.65 -5.76 16.95
C GLU A 323 -5.36 -4.92 17.06
N GLY A 324 -4.24 -5.46 16.56
CA GLY A 324 -2.95 -4.78 16.49
C GLY A 324 -1.80 -5.54 17.15
N PRO A 325 -0.55 -5.17 16.82
CA PRO A 325 0.67 -5.91 17.21
C PRO A 325 0.96 -5.90 18.72
N LEU A 326 0.26 -5.08 19.50
CA LEU A 326 0.47 -4.98 20.96
C LEU A 326 -0.34 -5.98 21.78
N ILE A 327 -1.31 -6.66 21.19
CA ILE A 327 -2.24 -7.54 21.93
C ILE A 327 -1.51 -8.71 22.56
N ASP A 328 -0.71 -9.41 21.76
CA ASP A 328 0.02 -10.57 22.23
C ASP A 328 0.99 -10.20 23.36
N LEU A 329 1.61 -9.03 23.27
CA LEU A 329 2.49 -8.51 24.31
C LEU A 329 1.73 -8.20 25.61
N ILE A 330 0.60 -7.49 25.54
CA ILE A 330 -0.20 -7.14 26.71
C ILE A 330 -0.72 -8.40 27.40
N ILE A 331 -1.17 -9.39 26.62
CA ILE A 331 -1.61 -10.68 27.14
C ILE A 331 -0.46 -11.41 27.82
N GLN A 332 0.72 -11.44 27.20
CA GLN A 332 1.90 -12.07 27.78
C GLN A 332 2.32 -11.39 29.11
N MET A 333 2.18 -10.08 29.21
CA MET A 333 2.52 -9.31 30.42
C MET A 333 1.45 -9.38 31.52
N GLY A 334 0.19 -9.63 31.17
CA GLY A 334 -0.95 -9.67 32.11
C GLY A 334 -1.33 -11.07 32.59
N ALA A 335 -0.69 -12.12 32.08
CA ALA A 335 -0.97 -13.53 32.45
C ALA A 335 -0.18 -14.03 33.68
N GLU A 336 0.47 -13.14 34.44
CA GLU A 336 1.15 -13.43 35.72
C GLU A 336 0.34 -12.94 36.93
#